data_AF-A0A660MY02-F1
#
_entry.id   AF-A0A660MY02-F1
#
_cell.length_a   1.000
_cell.length_b   1.000
_cell.length_c   1.000
_cell.angle_alpha   90.00
_cell.angle_beta   90.00
_cell.angle_gamma   90.00
#
_symmetry.space_group_name_H-M   'P 1'
#
loop_
_entity.id
_entity.type
_entity.pdbx_description
1 polymer ?
#
loop_
_entity_poly.entity_id
_entity_poly.type
_entity_poly.pdbx_seq_one_letter_code
_entity_poly.pdbx_strand_id
1 'polypeptide(L)'
;MKLHILSDTHGQTVTPHPAADLIVHAGDFGNGRRGAEAFQAACAAAGKPCVFVLGNHDFYGEHLDELPRELIAANAPLLTANRPLEFGGYTFVGGTLFSNFRLPWANKKQFRENLALARRNIADFFYIAAGKAP
;
A
#
# COMPACT_ATOMS: atom_id res chain seq x y z
N MET A 1 15.02 -5.57 -18.36
CA MET A 1 14.55 -4.70 -17.26
C MET A 1 14.87 -5.36 -15.94
N LYS A 2 15.56 -4.67 -15.03
CA LYS A 2 15.92 -5.11 -13.68
C LYS A 2 15.06 -4.35 -12.67
N LEU A 3 14.37 -5.09 -11.80
CA LEU A 3 13.52 -4.50 -10.75
C LEU A 3 14.22 -4.64 -9.40
N HIS A 4 14.17 -3.58 -8.59
CA HIS A 4 14.48 -3.67 -7.16
C HIS A 4 13.15 -3.67 -6.41
N ILE A 5 12.77 -4.81 -5.84
CA ILE A 5 11.46 -5.02 -5.22
C ILE A 5 11.62 -5.04 -3.70
N LEU A 6 10.78 -4.26 -3.03
CA LEU A 6 10.77 -4.05 -1.58
C LEU A 6 9.35 -4.21 -1.04
N SER A 7 9.22 -4.47 0.26
CA SER A 7 7.96 -4.57 1.00
C SER A 7 8.28 -4.46 2.49
N ASP A 8 7.31 -4.08 3.31
CA ASP A 8 7.38 -4.18 4.78
C ASP A 8 8.63 -3.49 5.37
N THR A 9 8.99 -2.33 4.82
CA THR A 9 10.19 -1.62 5.28
C THR A 9 9.99 -0.95 6.63
N HIS A 10 8.74 -0.64 7.01
CA HIS A 10 8.38 -0.16 8.35
C HIS A 10 9.30 0.94 8.91
N GLY A 11 9.63 1.93 8.08
CA GLY A 11 10.45 3.09 8.42
C GLY A 11 11.95 2.88 8.22
N GLN A 12 12.39 1.70 7.76
CA GLN A 12 13.78 1.46 7.40
C GLN A 12 14.19 2.29 6.19
N THR A 13 15.41 2.83 6.24
CA THR A 13 15.98 3.54 5.10
C THR A 13 16.20 2.57 3.94
N VAL A 14 15.60 2.91 2.80
CA VAL A 14 15.79 2.18 1.55
C VAL A 14 16.81 2.92 0.69
N THR A 15 17.79 2.19 0.17
CA THR A 15 18.70 2.68 -0.87
C THR A 15 18.32 2.07 -2.22
N PRO A 16 17.83 2.87 -3.19
CA PRO A 16 17.59 2.40 -4.55
C PRO A 16 18.85 1.76 -5.16
N HIS A 17 18.74 0.54 -5.66
CA HIS A 17 19.89 -0.15 -6.25
C HIS A 17 20.31 0.56 -7.56
N PRO A 18 21.60 0.90 -7.76
CA PRO A 18 22.05 1.71 -8.90
C PRO A 18 21.87 1.00 -10.25
N ALA A 19 21.89 -0.34 -10.28
CA ALA A 19 21.65 -1.12 -11.50
C ALA A 19 20.17 -1.45 -11.77
N ALA A 20 19.24 -1.01 -10.92
CA ALA A 20 17.81 -1.22 -11.15
C ALA A 20 17.28 -0.21 -12.18
N ASP A 21 16.43 -0.69 -13.08
CA ASP A 21 15.72 0.15 -14.06
C ASP A 21 14.47 0.78 -13.44
N LEU A 22 13.85 0.11 -12.45
CA LEU A 22 12.67 0.56 -11.72
C LEU A 22 12.72 0.05 -10.28
N ILE A 23 12.34 0.90 -9.32
CA ILE A 23 12.16 0.51 -7.92
C ILE A 23 10.67 0.24 -7.67
N VAL A 24 10.35 -0.89 -7.06
CA VAL A 24 8.99 -1.31 -6.76
C VAL A 24 8.86 -1.51 -5.26
N HIS A 25 7.83 -0.93 -4.63
CA HIS A 25 7.52 -1.17 -3.22
C HIS A 25 6.10 -1.70 -3.04
N ALA A 26 5.97 -2.83 -2.35
CA ALA A 26 4.72 -3.58 -2.18
C ALA A 26 3.93 -3.19 -0.92
N GLY A 27 4.06 -1.93 -0.47
CA GLY A 27 3.39 -1.41 0.72
C GLY A 27 4.12 -1.62 2.05
N ASP A 28 3.54 -1.06 3.11
CA ASP A 28 4.05 -1.03 4.48
C ASP A 28 5.42 -0.34 4.59
N PHE A 29 5.47 0.88 4.05
CA PHE A 29 6.60 1.77 4.23
C PHE A 29 6.76 2.21 5.68
N GLY A 30 5.66 2.31 6.41
CA GLY A 30 5.57 2.81 7.78
C GLY A 30 4.14 3.19 8.13
N ASN A 31 3.93 3.87 9.25
CA ASN A 31 2.59 4.32 9.63
C ASN A 31 2.23 5.64 8.92
N GLY A 32 1.12 5.63 8.18
CA GLY A 32 0.61 6.78 7.44
C GLY A 32 1.41 7.09 6.17
N ARG A 33 1.03 8.17 5.46
CA ARG A 33 1.57 8.48 4.12
C ARG A 33 3.06 8.82 4.06
N ARG A 34 3.66 9.24 5.18
CA ARG A 34 5.04 9.78 5.22
C ARG A 34 6.08 8.78 4.72
N GLY A 35 5.86 7.48 4.95
CA GLY A 35 6.76 6.44 4.46
C GLY A 35 6.82 6.40 2.93
N ALA A 36 5.65 6.44 2.27
CA ALA A 36 5.57 6.47 0.81
C ALA A 36 6.13 7.77 0.21
N GLU A 37 5.95 8.91 0.88
CA GLU A 37 6.54 10.19 0.48
C GLU A 37 8.08 10.17 0.57
N ALA A 38 8.62 9.63 1.68
CA ALA A 38 10.06 9.49 1.87
C ALA A 38 10.69 8.52 0.85
N PHE A 39 10.02 7.42 0.53
CA PHE A 39 10.44 6.49 -0.51
C PHE A 39 10.51 7.16 -1.90
N GLN A 40 9.50 7.93 -2.27
CA GLN A 40 9.49 8.68 -3.52
C GLN A 40 10.65 9.68 -3.58
N ALA A 41 10.88 10.41 -2.48
CA ALA A 41 12.00 11.35 -2.37
C ALA A 41 13.36 10.64 -2.50
N ALA A 42 13.53 9.47 -1.87
CA ALA A 42 14.76 8.67 -1.98
C ALA A 42 15.00 8.17 -3.41
N CYS A 43 13.95 7.71 -4.10
CA CYS A 43 14.04 7.30 -5.50
C CYS A 43 14.39 8.48 -6.42
N ALA A 44 13.74 9.64 -6.23
CA ALA A 44 14.03 10.85 -6.98
C ALA A 44 15.48 11.33 -6.76
N ALA A 45 15.96 11.33 -5.52
CA ALA A 45 17.34 11.68 -5.19
C ALA A 45 18.37 10.73 -5.83
N ALA A 46 18.01 9.45 -6.02
CA ALA A 46 18.83 8.47 -6.72
C ALA A 46 18.67 8.50 -8.26
N GLY A 47 17.83 9.38 -8.81
CA GLY A 47 17.50 9.42 -10.23
C GLY A 47 16.82 8.14 -10.73
N LYS A 48 16.08 7.45 -9.86
CA LYS A 48 15.41 6.18 -10.17
C LYS A 48 13.89 6.37 -10.23
N PRO A 49 13.23 5.92 -11.31
CA PRO A 49 11.78 5.84 -11.32
C PRO A 49 11.32 4.80 -10.29
N CYS A 50 10.13 5.00 -9.75
CA CYS A 50 9.52 4.06 -8.82
C CYS A 50 8.04 3.87 -9.12
N VAL A 51 7.50 2.74 -8.68
CA VAL A 51 6.06 2.45 -8.60
C VAL A 51 5.78 1.75 -7.28
N PHE A 52 4.59 1.93 -6.73
CA PHE A 52 4.26 1.31 -5.45
C PHE A 52 2.77 1.04 -5.28
N VAL A 53 2.46 0.17 -4.32
CA VAL A 53 1.13 0.05 -3.69
C VAL A 53 1.23 0.47 -2.23
N LEU A 54 0.10 0.78 -1.62
CA LEU A 54 0.01 0.97 -0.17
C LEU A 54 -0.24 -0.37 0.53
N GLY A 55 0.34 -0.56 1.71
CA GLY A 55 -0.01 -1.62 2.65
C GLY A 55 -0.97 -1.11 3.72
N ASN A 56 -1.33 -1.92 4.72
CA ASN A 56 -2.27 -1.51 5.76
C ASN A 56 -1.66 -0.47 6.71
N HIS A 57 -0.37 -0.56 7.02
CA HIS A 57 0.30 0.41 7.89
C HIS A 57 0.35 1.80 7.27
N ASP A 58 0.45 1.88 5.93
CA ASP A 58 0.47 3.16 5.23
C ASP A 58 -0.86 3.94 5.38
N PHE A 59 -1.95 3.24 5.76
CA PHE A 59 -3.25 3.83 6.06
C PHE A 59 -3.45 4.17 7.56
N TYR A 60 -2.48 3.90 8.45
CA TYR A 60 -2.66 4.20 9.87
C TYR A 60 -2.71 5.72 10.11
N GLY A 61 -3.84 6.18 10.65
CA GLY A 61 -4.16 7.60 10.83
C GLY A 61 -4.74 8.26 9.58
N GLU A 62 -5.04 7.49 8.54
CA GLU A 62 -5.49 7.97 7.23
C GLU A 62 -6.86 7.38 6.88
N HIS A 63 -7.51 7.97 5.88
CA HIS A 63 -8.78 7.46 5.36
C HIS A 63 -8.57 6.60 4.10
N LEU A 64 -9.18 5.41 4.10
CA LEU A 64 -8.97 4.37 3.09
C LEU A 64 -9.28 4.85 1.66
N ASP A 65 -10.31 5.68 1.49
CA ASP A 65 -10.71 6.22 0.19
C ASP A 65 -10.05 7.56 -0.17
N GLU A 66 -9.58 8.34 0.81
CA GLU A 66 -9.09 9.71 0.57
C GLU A 66 -7.59 9.70 0.28
N LEU A 67 -6.80 8.94 1.05
CA LEU A 67 -5.35 8.87 0.87
C LEU A 67 -4.94 8.52 -0.57
N PRO A 68 -5.50 7.46 -1.22
CA PRO A 68 -5.13 7.15 -2.59
C PRO A 68 -5.51 8.26 -3.57
N ARG A 69 -6.65 8.94 -3.37
CA ARG A 69 -7.08 10.07 -4.22
C ARG A 69 -6.11 11.24 -4.11
N GLU A 70 -5.70 11.57 -2.89
CA GLU A 70 -4.75 12.66 -2.63
C GLU A 70 -3.38 12.37 -3.22
N LEU A 71 -2.86 11.15 -3.04
CA LEU A 71 -1.58 10.74 -3.64
C LEU A 71 -1.63 10.75 -5.17
N ILE A 72 -2.73 10.28 -5.77
CA ILE A 72 -2.93 10.33 -7.23
C ILE A 72 -3.02 11.78 -7.71
N ALA A 73 -3.74 12.65 -7.01
CA ALA A 73 -3.81 14.08 -7.34
C ALA A 73 -2.44 14.77 -7.24
N ALA A 74 -1.56 14.28 -6.36
CA ALA A 74 -0.16 14.69 -6.26
C ALA A 74 0.77 14.01 -7.29
N ASN A 75 0.23 13.32 -8.30
CA ASN A 75 0.98 12.58 -9.33
C ASN A 75 1.89 11.47 -8.79
N ALA A 76 1.56 10.86 -7.65
CA ALA A 76 2.32 9.72 -7.15
C ALA A 76 2.25 8.52 -8.14
N PRO A 77 3.33 7.74 -8.30
CA PRO A 77 3.33 6.50 -9.08
C PRO A 77 2.67 5.33 -8.31
N LEU A 78 1.51 5.61 -7.72
CA LEU A 78 0.69 4.68 -6.96
C LEU A 78 -0.16 3.81 -7.89
N LEU A 79 -0.03 2.50 -7.75
CA LEU A 79 -0.91 1.50 -8.34
C LEU A 79 -2.16 1.34 -7.48
N THR A 80 -3.33 1.36 -8.12
CA THR A 80 -4.61 0.98 -7.51
C THR A 80 -5.37 0.04 -8.43
N ALA A 81 -6.43 -0.60 -7.92
CA ALA A 81 -7.19 -1.62 -8.66
C ALA A 81 -7.63 -1.19 -10.07
N ASN A 82 -7.85 0.12 -10.28
CA ASN A 82 -8.28 0.70 -11.56
C ASN A 82 -7.24 1.63 -12.20
N ARG A 83 -5.99 1.60 -11.73
CA ARG A 83 -4.90 2.46 -12.21
C ARG A 83 -3.63 1.64 -12.43
N PRO A 84 -3.54 0.90 -13.56
CA PRO A 84 -2.27 0.34 -14.01
C PRO A 84 -1.31 1.46 -14.43
N LEU A 85 -0.02 1.18 -14.38
CA LEU A 85 1.04 2.07 -14.88
C LEU A 85 1.93 1.33 -15.86
N GLU A 86 2.38 2.00 -16.91
CA GLU A 86 3.29 1.41 -17.90
C GLU A 86 4.72 1.89 -17.71
N PHE A 87 5.67 0.96 -17.81
CA PHE A 87 7.09 1.28 -17.79
C PHE A 87 7.89 0.26 -18.62
N GLY A 88 8.73 0.74 -19.52
CA GLY A 88 9.63 -0.12 -20.31
C GLY A 88 8.93 -1.16 -21.18
N GLY A 89 7.70 -0.89 -21.63
CA GLY A 89 6.88 -1.84 -22.42
C GLY A 89 6.11 -2.87 -21.58
N TYR A 90 6.12 -2.76 -20.25
CA TYR A 90 5.38 -3.62 -19.32
C TYR A 90 4.27 -2.83 -18.61
N THR A 91 3.13 -3.48 -18.40
CA THR A 91 2.02 -2.94 -17.59
C THR A 91 2.13 -3.47 -16.17
N PHE A 92 2.25 -2.57 -15.20
CA PHE A 92 2.23 -2.86 -13.78
C PHE A 92 0.80 -2.72 -13.26
N VAL A 93 0.34 -3.75 -12.57
CA VAL A 93 -0.97 -3.82 -11.93
C VAL A 93 -0.78 -4.08 -10.45
N GLY A 94 -1.57 -3.43 -9.61
CA GLY A 94 -1.45 -3.57 -8.16
C GLY A 94 -2.50 -2.77 -7.41
N GLY A 95 -2.66 -3.08 -6.14
CA GLY A 95 -3.53 -2.35 -5.22
C GLY A 95 -3.66 -3.11 -3.92
N THR A 96 -4.07 -2.41 -2.87
CA THR A 96 -4.31 -3.00 -1.56
C THR A 96 -5.64 -3.75 -1.56
N LEU A 97 -5.62 -5.02 -1.17
CA LEU A 97 -6.83 -5.79 -0.90
C LEU A 97 -6.92 -6.07 0.59
N PHE A 98 -8.07 -5.76 1.18
CA PHE A 98 -8.37 -6.10 2.58
C PHE A 98 -9.08 -7.44 2.66
N SER A 99 -8.78 -8.20 3.72
CA SER A 99 -9.46 -9.47 3.95
C SER A 99 -10.97 -9.25 4.07
N ASN A 100 -11.74 -10.04 3.33
CA ASN A 100 -13.20 -10.07 3.47
C ASN A 100 -13.64 -10.97 4.64
N PHE A 101 -12.68 -11.55 5.39
CA PHE A 101 -12.86 -12.49 6.51
C PHE A 101 -13.63 -13.78 6.17
N ARG A 102 -13.88 -14.05 4.89
CA ARG A 102 -14.59 -15.25 4.43
C ARG A 102 -13.57 -16.36 4.24
N LEU A 103 -13.61 -17.36 5.11
CA LEU A 103 -12.84 -18.59 4.94
C LEU A 103 -13.72 -19.65 4.26
N PRO A 104 -13.20 -20.41 3.28
CA PRO A 104 -13.98 -21.40 2.54
C PRO A 104 -14.69 -22.44 3.42
N TRP A 105 -14.11 -22.74 4.59
CA TRP A 105 -14.63 -23.72 5.56
C TRP A 105 -15.46 -23.11 6.70
N ALA A 106 -15.58 -21.78 6.79
CA ALA A 106 -16.31 -21.13 7.88
C ALA A 106 -17.81 -21.06 7.59
N ASN A 107 -18.61 -21.62 8.49
CA ASN A 107 -20.06 -21.40 8.45
C ASN A 107 -20.42 -19.95 8.89
N LYS A 108 -21.70 -19.56 8.72
CA LYS A 108 -22.16 -18.20 9.04
C LYS A 108 -21.90 -17.77 10.50
N LYS A 109 -21.93 -18.70 11.45
CA LYS A 109 -21.66 -18.39 12.87
C LYS A 109 -20.16 -18.09 13.05
N GLN A 110 -19.29 -18.97 12.55
CA GLN A 110 -17.85 -18.81 12.65
C GLN A 110 -17.36 -17.55 11.91
N PHE A 111 -17.93 -17.23 10.75
CA PHE A 111 -17.66 -15.98 10.04
C PHE A 111 -17.91 -14.74 10.93
N ARG A 112 -19.05 -14.70 11.63
CA ARG A 112 -19.37 -13.58 12.54
C ARG A 112 -18.43 -13.53 13.74
N GLU A 113 -18.07 -14.67 14.29
CA GLU A 113 -17.11 -14.77 15.40
C GLU A 113 -15.72 -14.28 15.00
N ASN A 114 -15.23 -14.71 13.84
CA ASN A 114 -13.95 -14.26 13.27
C ASN A 114 -13.95 -12.76 13.01
N LEU A 115 -15.01 -12.22 12.41
CA LEU A 115 -15.13 -10.78 12.18
C LEU A 115 -15.16 -9.99 13.49
N ALA A 116 -15.89 -10.48 14.49
CA ALA A 116 -15.94 -9.85 15.81
C ALA A 116 -14.58 -9.89 16.53
N LEU A 117 -13.83 -10.98 16.37
CA LEU A 117 -12.47 -11.09 16.91
C LEU A 117 -11.53 -10.11 16.19
N ALA A 118 -11.56 -10.06 14.87
CA ALA A 118 -10.75 -9.16 14.05
C ALA A 118 -10.97 -7.69 14.46
N ARG A 119 -12.23 -7.25 14.56
CA ARG A 119 -12.59 -5.90 14.99
C ARG A 119 -12.11 -5.52 16.38
N ARG A 120 -11.86 -6.50 17.26
CA ARG A 120 -11.38 -6.28 18.62
C ARG A 120 -9.87 -6.37 18.77
N ASN A 121 -9.16 -6.94 17.80
CA ASN A 121 -7.74 -7.30 17.98
C ASN A 121 -6.83 -6.86 16.84
N ILE A 122 -7.36 -6.55 15.65
CA ILE A 122 -6.54 -6.11 14.51
C ILE A 122 -6.49 -4.58 14.51
N ALA A 123 -5.27 -4.06 14.54
CA ALA A 123 -4.97 -2.63 14.60
C ALA A 123 -5.61 -1.81 13.47
N ASP A 124 -5.73 -2.38 12.27
CA ASP A 124 -6.40 -1.78 11.12
C ASP A 124 -7.79 -1.21 11.46
N PHE A 125 -8.60 -1.91 12.26
CA PHE A 125 -9.95 -1.45 12.64
C PHE A 125 -9.97 -0.27 13.59
N PHE A 126 -8.84 0.06 14.21
CA PHE A 126 -8.70 1.17 15.15
C PHE A 126 -8.02 2.38 14.52
N TYR A 127 -7.12 2.16 13.56
CA TYR A 127 -6.26 3.21 13.01
C TYR A 127 -6.59 3.59 11.57
N ILE A 128 -7.35 2.79 10.82
CA ILE A 128 -7.74 3.10 9.45
C ILE A 128 -9.19 3.58 9.44
N ALA A 129 -9.41 4.80 8.99
CA ALA A 129 -10.76 5.32 8.79
C ALA A 129 -11.34 4.78 7.48
N ALA A 130 -12.62 4.38 7.49
CA ALA A 130 -13.33 3.90 6.32
C ALA A 130 -14.82 4.25 6.38
N GLY A 131 -15.44 4.44 5.21
CA GLY A 131 -16.84 4.86 5.08
C GLY A 131 -16.96 6.32 4.63
N LYS A 132 -18.16 6.89 4.66
CA LYS A 132 -18.29 8.35 4.51
C LYS A 132 -17.98 8.99 5.86
N ALA A 133 -17.13 10.01 5.88
CA ALA A 133 -17.09 10.95 7.00
C ALA A 133 -18.54 11.44 7.27
N PRO A 134 -18.94 11.55 8.54
CA PRO A 134 -20.28 12.01 8.91
C PRO A 134 -20.64 13.37 8.29
#